data_AF-A0A7S3KXA9-F1
#
_entry.id   AF-A0A7S3KXA9-F1
#
_cell.length_a   1.000
_cell.length_b   1.000
_cell.length_c   1.000
_cell.angle_alpha   90.00
_cell.angle_beta   90.00
_cell.angle_gamma   90.00
#
_symmetry.space_group_name_H-M   'P 1'
#
loop_
_entity.id
_entity.type
_entity.pdbx_description
1 polymer ?
#
loop_
_entity_poly.entity_id
_entity_poly.type
_entity_poly.pdbx_seq_one_letter_code
_entity_poly.pdbx_strand_id
1 'polypeptide(L)'
;IMANKREKKIQKKVEEYTQLTTYFIGGINALYILSLVYSFTSGDGVGFWDIIIFLWFSFVTYTTHNAVLGAMTNDYGYSYYQDIFIINLFVQFLAIFSRKSLYLYLLIPAYLVYAFGGYIWAYIVGPGEAEPEEQLSDKERRKLEKKRIKQERTKVKYVK
;
A
#
# COMPACT_ATOMS: atom_id res chain seq x y z
N ILE A 1 20.09 -30.73 9.70
CA ILE A 1 18.71 -31.32 9.61
C ILE A 1 17.61 -30.30 9.95
N MET A 2 17.77 -29.39 10.93
CA MET A 2 16.74 -28.38 11.27
C MET A 2 16.48 -27.33 10.18
N ALA A 3 17.51 -26.84 9.47
CA ALA A 3 17.34 -25.86 8.38
C ALA A 3 16.40 -26.37 7.27
N ASN A 4 16.62 -27.61 6.81
CA ASN A 4 15.83 -28.27 5.79
C ASN A 4 14.36 -28.52 6.22
N LYS A 5 14.10 -28.70 7.53
CA LYS A 5 12.72 -28.78 8.06
C LYS A 5 12.02 -27.42 8.09
N ARG A 6 12.73 -26.32 8.35
CA ARG A 6 12.18 -24.95 8.34
C ARG A 6 11.84 -24.52 6.92
N GLU A 7 12.75 -24.71 5.98
CA GLU A 7 12.56 -24.38 4.55
C GLU A 7 11.34 -25.11 3.96
N LYS A 8 11.21 -26.41 4.22
CA LYS A 8 10.04 -27.20 3.80
C LYS A 8 8.72 -26.67 4.39
N LYS A 9 8.73 -26.19 5.64
CA LYS A 9 7.53 -25.57 6.25
C LYS A 9 7.17 -24.24 5.59
N ILE A 10 8.16 -23.41 5.26
CA ILE A 10 7.94 -22.13 4.58
C ILE A 10 7.39 -22.39 3.17
N GLN A 11 8.02 -23.30 2.42
CA GLN A 11 7.57 -23.67 1.07
C GLN A 11 6.13 -24.17 1.08
N LYS A 12 5.78 -25.06 2.02
CA LYS A 12 4.40 -25.56 2.12
C LYS A 12 3.39 -24.44 2.40
N LYS A 13 3.72 -23.49 3.30
CA LYS A 13 2.87 -22.32 3.56
C LYS A 13 2.71 -21.42 2.33
N VAL A 14 3.81 -21.20 1.61
CA VAL A 14 3.82 -20.39 0.38
C VAL A 14 2.98 -21.08 -0.70
N GLU A 15 3.07 -22.40 -0.84
CA GLU A 15 2.29 -23.19 -1.79
C GLU A 15 0.80 -23.16 -1.46
N GLU A 16 0.42 -23.42 -0.21
CA GLU A 16 -0.96 -23.33 0.27
C GLU A 16 -1.54 -21.92 0.04
N TYR A 17 -0.76 -20.87 0.36
CA TYR A 17 -1.15 -19.48 0.10
C TYR A 17 -1.32 -19.21 -1.40
N THR A 18 -0.35 -19.61 -2.21
CA THR A 18 -0.35 -19.39 -3.66
C THR A 18 -1.56 -20.07 -4.31
N GLN A 19 -1.85 -21.31 -3.95
CA GLN A 19 -3.02 -22.04 -4.45
C GLN A 19 -4.31 -21.29 -4.09
N LEU A 20 -4.49 -20.95 -2.81
CA LEU A 20 -5.68 -20.24 -2.35
C LEU A 20 -5.86 -18.90 -3.09
N THR A 21 -4.82 -18.08 -3.15
CA THR A 21 -4.90 -16.78 -3.82
C THR A 21 -5.10 -16.91 -5.31
N THR A 22 -4.51 -17.92 -5.97
CA THR A 22 -4.71 -18.15 -7.41
C THR A 22 -6.16 -18.49 -7.72
N TYR A 23 -6.83 -19.28 -6.87
CA TYR A 23 -8.25 -19.55 -7.02
C TYR A 23 -9.11 -18.28 -6.88
N PHE A 24 -8.82 -17.42 -5.89
CA PHE A 24 -9.52 -16.14 -5.74
C PHE A 24 -9.29 -15.19 -6.91
N ILE A 25 -8.04 -15.04 -7.35
CA ILE A 25 -7.66 -14.22 -8.51
C ILE A 25 -8.39 -14.73 -9.76
N GLY A 26 -8.36 -16.03 -10.00
CA GLY A 26 -9.03 -16.66 -11.14
C GLY A 26 -10.54 -16.45 -11.10
N GLY A 27 -11.17 -16.66 -9.93
CA GLY A 27 -12.60 -16.48 -9.74
C GLY A 27 -13.05 -15.04 -9.98
N ILE A 28 -12.35 -14.05 -9.39
CA ILE A 28 -12.69 -12.63 -9.54
C ILE A 28 -12.44 -12.16 -10.99
N ASN A 29 -11.34 -12.56 -11.61
CA ASN A 29 -11.08 -12.23 -13.02
C ASN A 29 -12.11 -12.85 -13.96
N ALA A 30 -12.51 -14.10 -13.73
CA ALA A 30 -13.56 -14.73 -14.52
C ALA A 30 -14.89 -13.96 -14.39
N LEU A 31 -15.29 -13.60 -13.18
CA LEU A 31 -16.49 -12.78 -12.95
C LEU A 31 -16.40 -11.41 -13.62
N TYR A 32 -15.24 -10.76 -13.57
CA TYR A 32 -15.02 -9.47 -14.20
C TYR A 32 -15.05 -9.56 -15.73
N ILE A 33 -14.44 -10.59 -16.32
CA ILE A 33 -14.51 -10.81 -17.77
C ILE A 33 -15.95 -11.10 -18.20
N LEU A 34 -16.71 -11.88 -17.42
CA LEU A 34 -18.12 -12.14 -17.69
C LEU A 34 -18.96 -10.85 -17.65
N SER A 35 -18.66 -9.91 -16.73
CA SER A 35 -19.37 -8.63 -16.70
C SER A 35 -19.02 -7.73 -17.89
N LEU A 36 -17.78 -7.78 -18.39
CA LEU A 36 -17.38 -7.11 -19.63
C LEU A 36 -18.09 -7.71 -20.85
N VAL A 37 -18.17 -9.05 -20.94
CA VAL A 37 -18.89 -9.73 -22.02
C VAL A 37 -20.38 -9.38 -21.97
N TYR A 38 -20.99 -9.36 -20.79
CA TYR A 38 -22.38 -8.94 -20.62
C TYR A 38 -22.60 -7.51 -21.12
N SER A 39 -21.74 -6.57 -20.72
CA SER A 39 -21.80 -5.17 -21.16
C SER A 39 -21.63 -5.03 -22.68
N PHE A 40 -20.78 -5.85 -23.28
CA PHE A 40 -20.63 -5.92 -24.74
C PHE A 40 -21.92 -6.40 -25.43
N THR A 41 -22.53 -7.47 -24.91
CA THR A 41 -23.76 -8.03 -25.50
C THR A 41 -25.02 -7.19 -25.28
N SER A 42 -25.08 -6.42 -24.19
CA SER A 42 -26.20 -5.53 -23.87
C SER A 42 -26.19 -4.21 -24.65
N GLY A 43 -25.16 -3.97 -25.47
CA GLY A 43 -25.06 -2.78 -26.32
C GLY A 43 -24.38 -1.56 -25.67
N ASP A 44 -24.00 -1.65 -24.39
CA ASP A 44 -23.22 -0.61 -23.71
C ASP A 44 -21.76 -0.54 -24.22
N GLY A 45 -21.28 -1.65 -24.79
CA GLY A 45 -19.92 -1.78 -25.33
C GLY A 45 -18.85 -1.88 -24.25
N VAL A 46 -17.66 -2.34 -24.64
CA VAL A 46 -16.47 -2.33 -23.77
C VAL A 46 -15.63 -1.13 -24.15
N GLY A 47 -15.54 -0.16 -23.24
CA GLY A 47 -14.77 1.06 -23.47
C GLY A 47 -13.28 0.82 -23.30
N PHE A 48 -12.48 1.70 -23.88
CA PHE A 48 -11.03 1.78 -23.63
C PHE A 48 -10.71 1.83 -22.13
N TRP A 49 -11.51 2.56 -21.35
CA TRP A 49 -11.37 2.66 -19.90
C TRP A 49 -11.54 1.32 -19.18
N ASP A 50 -12.44 0.46 -19.66
CA ASP A 50 -12.67 -0.85 -19.04
C ASP A 50 -11.45 -1.77 -19.20
N ILE A 51 -10.75 -1.65 -20.34
CA ILE A 51 -9.47 -2.33 -20.59
C ILE A 51 -8.38 -1.78 -19.67
N ILE A 52 -8.26 -0.45 -19.56
CA ILE A 52 -7.28 0.18 -18.64
C ILE A 52 -7.52 -0.29 -17.20
N ILE A 53 -8.76 -0.28 -16.75
CA ILE A 53 -9.12 -0.67 -15.39
C ILE A 53 -8.75 -2.14 -15.15
N PHE A 54 -9.07 -3.03 -16.09
CA PHE A 54 -8.68 -4.43 -16.03
C PHE A 54 -7.16 -4.63 -15.96
N LEU A 55 -6.40 -3.91 -16.80
CA LEU A 55 -4.94 -3.96 -16.80
C LEU A 55 -4.37 -3.42 -15.49
N TRP A 56 -4.95 -2.36 -14.93
CA TRP A 56 -4.56 -1.81 -13.65
C TRP A 56 -4.76 -2.82 -12.51
N PHE A 57 -5.96 -3.42 -12.42
CA PHE A 57 -6.23 -4.48 -11.44
C PHE A 57 -5.26 -5.65 -11.60
N SER A 58 -5.00 -6.08 -12.83
CA SER A 58 -4.06 -7.17 -13.11
C SER A 58 -2.64 -6.82 -12.66
N PHE A 59 -2.19 -5.59 -12.93
CA PHE A 59 -0.87 -5.09 -12.51
C PHE A 59 -0.73 -5.03 -10.99
N VAL A 60 -1.70 -4.44 -10.28
CA VAL A 60 -1.68 -4.35 -8.81
C VAL A 60 -1.74 -5.74 -8.19
N THR A 61 -2.61 -6.63 -8.70
CA THR A 61 -2.69 -8.03 -8.25
C THR A 61 -1.36 -8.75 -8.41
N TYR A 62 -0.73 -8.63 -9.58
CA TYR A 62 0.55 -9.26 -9.88
C TYR A 62 1.67 -8.76 -8.97
N THR A 63 1.80 -7.43 -8.84
CA THR A 63 2.88 -6.84 -8.03
C THR A 63 2.73 -7.17 -6.54
N THR A 64 1.53 -7.04 -5.99
CA THR A 64 1.26 -7.31 -4.57
C THR A 64 1.35 -8.80 -4.24
N HIS A 65 0.87 -9.68 -5.11
CA HIS A 65 0.99 -11.13 -4.92
C HIS A 65 2.46 -11.56 -4.88
N ASN A 66 3.28 -11.10 -5.84
CA ASN A 66 4.72 -11.39 -5.83
C ASN A 66 5.45 -10.78 -4.63
N ALA A 67 5.04 -9.59 -4.17
CA ALA A 67 5.60 -8.98 -2.97
C ALA A 67 5.29 -9.81 -1.71
N VAL A 68 4.07 -10.36 -1.59
CA VAL A 68 3.73 -11.26 -0.48
C VAL A 68 4.56 -12.54 -0.54
N LEU A 69 4.67 -13.17 -1.71
CA LEU A 69 5.48 -14.39 -1.87
C LEU A 69 6.95 -14.13 -1.49
N GLY A 70 7.52 -13.04 -2.01
CA GLY A 70 8.89 -12.64 -1.69
C GLY A 70 9.09 -12.38 -0.19
N ALA A 71 8.13 -11.74 0.47
CA ALA A 71 8.18 -11.49 1.90
C ALA A 71 8.01 -12.79 2.73
N MET A 72 7.12 -13.72 2.32
CA MET A 72 6.94 -15.01 2.98
C MET A 72 8.18 -15.91 2.85
N THR A 73 8.82 -15.94 1.68
CA THR A 73 10.05 -16.73 1.46
C THR A 73 11.21 -16.23 2.32
N ASN A 74 11.31 -14.91 2.51
CA ASN A 74 12.37 -14.28 3.29
C ASN A 74 12.01 -14.07 4.78
N ASP A 75 10.84 -14.53 5.22
CA ASP A 75 10.34 -14.39 6.61
C ASP A 75 10.23 -12.92 7.06
N TYR A 76 9.90 -12.02 6.13
CA TYR A 76 9.59 -10.61 6.40
C TYR A 76 8.10 -10.40 6.67
N GLY A 77 7.77 -9.27 7.31
CA GLY A 77 6.37 -8.87 7.49
C GLY A 77 5.69 -8.63 6.13
N TYR A 78 4.68 -9.44 5.81
CA TYR A 78 3.95 -9.37 4.53
C TYR A 78 2.51 -8.83 4.67
N SER A 79 2.05 -8.53 5.89
CA SER A 79 0.67 -8.09 6.17
C SER A 79 0.26 -6.90 5.32
N TYR A 80 1.13 -5.91 5.16
CA TYR A 80 0.82 -4.72 4.36
C TYR A 80 0.57 -5.04 2.89
N TYR A 81 1.41 -5.87 2.27
CA TYR A 81 1.21 -6.29 0.88
C TYR A 81 -0.06 -7.13 0.72
N GLN A 82 -0.35 -7.97 1.72
CA GLN A 82 -1.57 -8.76 1.76
C GLN A 82 -2.82 -7.86 1.89
N ASP A 83 -2.78 -6.82 2.70
CA ASP A 83 -3.90 -5.88 2.86
C ASP A 83 -4.19 -5.16 1.54
N ILE A 84 -3.16 -4.65 0.85
CA ILE A 84 -3.33 -4.03 -0.48
C ILE A 84 -3.90 -5.05 -1.47
N PHE A 85 -3.38 -6.28 -1.49
CA PHE A 85 -3.87 -7.34 -2.36
C PHE A 85 -5.38 -7.63 -2.13
N ILE A 86 -5.79 -7.77 -0.87
CA ILE A 86 -7.19 -8.04 -0.51
C ILE A 86 -8.08 -6.85 -0.88
N ILE A 87 -7.66 -5.62 -0.58
CA ILE A 87 -8.41 -4.41 -0.96
C ILE A 87 -8.55 -4.33 -2.47
N ASN A 88 -7.48 -4.60 -3.23
CA ASN A 88 -7.49 -4.62 -4.69
C ASN A 88 -8.52 -5.63 -5.23
N LEU A 89 -8.50 -6.87 -4.74
CA LEU A 89 -9.46 -7.90 -5.14
C LEU A 89 -10.91 -7.52 -4.77
N PHE A 90 -11.10 -6.96 -3.58
CA PHE A 90 -12.41 -6.50 -3.13
C PHE A 90 -12.95 -5.36 -4.00
N VAL A 91 -12.12 -4.37 -4.34
CA VAL A 91 -12.51 -3.27 -5.24
C VAL A 91 -12.76 -3.80 -6.65
N GLN A 92 -12.00 -4.77 -7.14
CA GLN A 92 -12.25 -5.41 -8.44
C GLN A 92 -13.61 -6.12 -8.46
N PHE A 93 -13.95 -6.81 -7.37
CA PHE A 93 -15.25 -7.43 -7.21
C PHE A 93 -16.38 -6.40 -7.17
N LEU A 94 -16.22 -5.29 -6.42
CA LEU A 94 -17.20 -4.20 -6.39
C LEU A 94 -17.34 -3.49 -7.75
N ALA A 95 -16.27 -3.41 -8.54
CA ALA A 95 -16.27 -2.80 -9.86
C ALA A 95 -17.20 -3.52 -10.84
N ILE A 96 -17.52 -4.80 -10.59
CA ILE A 96 -18.53 -5.55 -11.35
C ILE A 96 -19.92 -4.93 -11.19
N PHE A 97 -20.27 -4.48 -9.97
CA PHE A 97 -21.60 -3.92 -9.68
C PHE A 97 -21.68 -2.43 -9.95
N SER A 98 -20.59 -1.70 -9.69
CA SER A 98 -20.56 -0.25 -9.87
C SER A 98 -19.17 0.26 -10.20
N ARG A 99 -19.05 1.02 -11.29
CA ARG A 99 -17.83 1.75 -11.65
C ARG A 99 -17.41 2.79 -10.59
N LYS A 100 -18.34 3.25 -9.74
CA LYS A 100 -18.04 4.19 -8.64
C LYS A 100 -17.15 3.58 -7.55
N SER A 101 -17.08 2.26 -7.46
CA SER A 101 -16.19 1.57 -6.51
C SER A 101 -14.71 1.90 -6.74
N LEU A 102 -14.33 2.31 -7.96
CA LEU A 102 -12.99 2.78 -8.28
C LEU A 102 -12.58 4.03 -7.49
N TYR A 103 -13.53 4.79 -6.94
CA TYR A 103 -13.18 5.90 -6.04
C TYR A 103 -12.56 5.41 -4.72
N LEU A 104 -12.77 4.15 -4.32
CA LEU A 104 -12.04 3.57 -3.19
C LEU A 104 -10.54 3.52 -3.47
N TYR A 105 -10.13 3.39 -4.73
CA TYR A 105 -8.73 3.46 -5.11
C TYR A 105 -8.12 4.84 -4.92
N LEU A 106 -8.91 5.92 -4.96
CA LEU A 106 -8.41 7.27 -4.68
C LEU A 106 -8.10 7.49 -3.21
N LEU A 107 -8.62 6.66 -2.29
CA LEU A 107 -8.27 6.75 -0.87
C LEU A 107 -6.80 6.45 -0.61
N ILE A 108 -6.20 5.52 -1.36
CA ILE A 108 -4.78 5.17 -1.21
C ILE A 108 -3.86 6.35 -1.57
N PRO A 109 -3.91 6.95 -2.79
CA PRO A 109 -3.13 8.12 -3.11
C PRO A 109 -3.55 9.35 -2.30
N ALA A 110 -4.83 9.52 -1.95
CA ALA A 110 -5.23 10.62 -1.05
C ALA A 110 -4.59 10.49 0.33
N TYR A 111 -4.51 9.28 0.89
CA TYR A 111 -3.81 9.01 2.13
C TYR A 111 -2.30 9.18 1.98
N LEU A 112 -1.71 8.73 0.87
CA LEU A 112 -0.28 8.95 0.59
C LEU A 112 0.04 10.45 0.45
N VAL A 113 -0.80 11.24 -0.20
CA VAL A 113 -0.66 12.70 -0.27
C VAL A 113 -0.88 13.33 1.10
N TYR A 114 -1.80 12.83 1.92
CA TYR A 114 -1.95 13.32 3.28
C TYR A 114 -0.73 13.00 4.17
N ALA A 115 -0.22 11.77 4.10
CA ALA A 115 0.89 11.29 4.93
C ALA A 115 2.27 11.76 4.44
N PHE A 116 2.46 11.86 3.12
CA PHE A 116 3.73 12.17 2.47
C PHE A 116 3.73 13.47 1.66
N GLY A 117 2.60 14.17 1.59
CA GLY A 117 2.49 15.42 0.82
C GLY A 117 3.45 16.48 1.27
N GLY A 118 3.76 16.56 2.57
CA GLY A 118 4.80 17.44 3.09
C GLY A 118 6.20 17.13 2.54
N TYR A 119 6.53 15.85 2.33
CA TYR A 119 7.81 15.44 1.74
C TYR A 119 7.86 15.71 0.23
N ILE A 120 6.76 15.46 -0.47
CA ILE A 120 6.64 15.77 -1.91
C ILE A 120 6.73 17.28 -2.12
N TRP A 121 6.05 18.06 -1.27
CA TRP A 121 6.09 19.53 -1.29
C TRP A 121 7.50 20.06 -0.98
N ALA A 122 8.16 19.54 0.05
CA ALA A 122 9.55 19.90 0.37
C ALA A 122 10.55 19.55 -0.74
N TYR A 123 10.31 18.46 -1.49
CA TYR A 123 11.14 18.07 -2.64
C TYR A 123 10.91 18.99 -3.86
N ILE A 124 9.69 19.50 -4.06
CA ILE A 124 9.33 20.38 -5.18
C ILE A 124 9.70 21.85 -4.90
N VAL A 125 9.52 22.33 -3.66
CA VAL A 125 9.76 23.74 -3.27
C VAL A 125 11.23 24.00 -2.91
N GLY A 126 12.04 22.96 -2.77
CA GLY A 126 13.43 23.08 -2.33
C GLY A 126 13.54 23.38 -0.82
N PRO A 127 14.74 23.24 -0.23
CA PRO A 127 14.94 23.29 1.23
C PRO A 127 14.82 24.70 1.84
N GLY A 128 14.04 25.60 1.25
CA GLY A 128 13.93 27.00 1.64
C GLY A 128 12.76 27.34 2.57
N GLU A 129 11.55 26.81 2.34
CA GLU A 129 10.34 27.37 2.99
C GLU A 129 9.22 26.34 3.19
N ALA A 130 9.54 25.20 3.81
CA ALA A 130 8.51 24.36 4.41
C ALA A 130 9.08 23.74 5.69
N GLU A 131 9.03 24.49 6.78
CA GLU A 131 8.72 23.85 8.06
C GLU A 131 7.23 23.50 7.98
N PRO A 132 6.82 22.25 7.67
CA PRO A 132 5.51 21.84 8.12
C PRO A 132 5.57 21.97 9.63
N GLU A 133 4.69 22.80 10.20
CA GLU A 133 4.42 22.78 11.63
C GLU A 133 3.97 21.35 11.95
N GLU A 134 4.94 20.49 12.28
CA GLU A 134 4.70 19.29 13.05
C GLU A 134 3.93 19.79 14.26
N GLN A 135 2.65 19.43 14.32
CA GLN A 135 1.89 19.43 15.56
C GLN A 135 2.53 18.37 16.45
N LEU A 136 3.74 18.68 16.94
CA LEU A 136 4.46 17.98 17.98
C LEU A 136 3.47 17.87 19.13
N SER A 137 3.13 16.63 19.48
CA SER A 137 2.43 16.33 20.72
C SER A 137 3.12 17.09 21.86
N ASP A 138 2.35 17.70 22.76
CA ASP A 138 2.88 18.50 23.89
C ASP A 138 4.02 17.82 24.67
N LYS A 139 4.08 16.48 24.63
CA LYS A 139 5.15 15.67 25.22
C LYS A 139 6.52 15.86 24.54
N GLU A 140 6.57 16.08 23.24
CA GLU A 140 7.82 16.21 22.47
C GLU A 140 8.37 17.63 22.56
N ARG A 141 7.48 18.65 22.55
CA ARG A 141 7.85 20.06 22.84
C ARG A 141 8.55 20.17 24.19
N ARG A 142 7.99 19.55 25.24
CA ARG A 142 8.57 19.53 26.59
C ARG A 142 9.92 18.81 26.66
N LYS A 143 10.16 17.80 25.82
CA LYS A 143 11.47 17.11 25.76
C LYS A 143 12.51 17.94 25.02
N LEU A 144 12.12 18.64 23.95
CA LEU A 144 13.01 19.51 23.18
C LEU A 144 13.43 20.73 24.00
N GLU A 145 12.50 21.34 24.72
CA GLU A 145 12.74 22.49 25.58
C GLU A 145 13.69 22.15 26.74
N LYS A 146 13.50 20.98 27.38
CA LYS A 146 14.42 20.47 28.39
C LYS A 146 15.84 20.21 27.85
N LYS A 147 15.97 19.79 26.59
CA LYS A 147 17.28 19.60 25.94
C LYS A 147 17.95 20.94 25.62
N ARG A 148 17.19 21.95 25.15
CA ARG A 148 17.69 23.31 24.92
C ARG A 148 18.21 23.98 26.19
N ILE A 149 17.44 23.95 27.28
CA ILE A 149 17.83 24.54 28.58
C ILE A 149 19.11 23.89 29.12
N LYS A 150 19.28 22.57 28.92
CA LYS A 150 20.49 21.87 29.36
C LYS A 150 21.72 22.27 28.54
N GLN A 151 21.56 22.53 27.24
CA GLN A 151 22.66 23.00 26.38
C GLN A 151 23.08 24.44 26.70
N GLU A 152 22.13 25.34 26.97
CA GLU A 152 22.44 26.73 27.36
C GLU A 152 23.19 26.81 28.70
N ARG A 153 22.75 26.05 29.70
CA ARG A 153 23.46 25.96 31.00
C ARG A 153 24.89 25.45 30.87
N THR A 154 25.18 24.64 29.85
CA THR A 154 26.53 24.10 29.62
C THR A 154 27.44 25.15 28.99
N LYS A 155 26.91 26.02 28.11
CA LYS A 155 27.70 27.08 27.45
C LYS A 155 28.10 28.22 28.39
N VAL A 156 27.25 28.59 29.35
CA VAL A 156 27.57 29.65 30.34
C VAL A 156 28.74 29.26 31.26
N LYS A 157 29.04 27.96 31.41
CA LYS A 157 30.13 27.48 32.28
C LYS A 157 31.53 27.64 31.68
N TYR A 158 31.64 27.96 30.38
CA TYR A 158 32.93 28.08 29.66
C TYR A 158 33.31 29.52 29.31
N VAL A 159 32.54 30.52 29.75
CA VAL A 159 32.90 31.94 29.63
C VAL A 159 33.21 32.45 31.02
N LYS A 160 34.46 32.28 31.46
CA LYS A 160 35.01 32.90 32.66
C LYS A 160 36.41 33.41 32.36
#